data_AF-A0A8T3ZPR5-F1
#
_entry.id   AF-A0A8T3ZPR5-F1
#
_cell.length_a   1.000
_cell.length_b   1.000
_cell.length_c   1.000
_cell.angle_alpha   90.00
_cell.angle_beta   90.00
_cell.angle_gamma   90.00
#
_symmetry.space_group_name_H-M   'P 1'
#
loop_
_entity.id
_entity.type
_entity.pdbx_description
1 polymer ?
#
loop_
_entity_poly.entity_id
_entity_poly.type
_entity_poly.pdbx_seq_one_letter_code
_entity_poly.pdbx_strand_id
1 'polypeptide(L)' 'MGIVSKGAKCNVDGCSNDGARSINTSKVESAGLRVKSSGKHTVLCKEHYKEWKKETKEDRDIERARFSRF' A
#
# COMPACT_ATOMS: atom_id res chain seq x y z
N MET A 1 2.42 16.22 -0.76
CA MET A 1 2.02 15.30 -1.85
C MET A 1 3.02 15.42 -3.01
N GLY A 2 4.17 14.74 -2.99
CA GLY A 2 5.28 15.03 -3.93
C GLY A 2 5.39 14.13 -5.16
N ILE A 3 4.94 12.88 -5.07
CA ILE A 3 5.12 11.85 -6.12
C ILE A 3 3.79 11.57 -6.85
N VAL A 4 2.70 11.52 -6.10
CA VAL A 4 1.34 11.28 -6.63
C VAL A 4 0.86 12.46 -7.47
N SER A 5 1.18 13.70 -7.08
CA SER A 5 0.82 14.92 -7.80
C SER A 5 1.56 15.09 -9.14
N LYS A 6 2.60 14.30 -9.41
CA LYS A 6 3.30 14.24 -10.71
C LYS A 6 2.68 13.21 -11.68
N GLY A 7 1.53 12.61 -11.35
CA GLY A 7 0.88 11.61 -12.20
C GLY A 7 1.56 10.24 -12.15
N ALA A 8 2.16 9.88 -11.02
CA ALA A 8 2.78 8.57 -10.86
C ALA A 8 1.71 7.46 -10.99
N LYS A 9 1.99 6.45 -11.82
CA LYS A 9 1.10 5.30 -12.02
C LYS A 9 1.17 4.31 -10.86
N CYS A 10 0.14 3.49 -10.73
CA CYS A 10 0.14 2.35 -9.84
C CYS A 10 1.26 1.39 -10.23
N ASN A 11 1.99 0.93 -9.22
CA ASN A 11 3.15 0.06 -9.38
C ASN A 11 2.80 -1.42 -9.08
N VAL A 12 1.51 -1.76 -9.01
CA VAL A 12 1.06 -3.15 -8.88
C VAL A 12 1.22 -3.88 -10.20
N ASP A 13 1.63 -5.15 -10.15
CA ASP A 13 1.76 -5.98 -11.33
C ASP A 13 0.41 -6.10 -12.07
N GLY A 14 0.38 -5.72 -13.35
CA GLY A 14 -0.85 -5.69 -14.14
C GLY A 14 -1.73 -4.43 -13.97
N CYS A 15 -1.34 -3.45 -13.14
CA CYS A 15 -2.10 -2.21 -12.99
C CYS A 15 -1.48 -1.04 -13.78
N SER A 16 -2.32 -0.27 -14.47
CA SER A 16 -1.92 0.99 -15.14
C SER A 16 -2.73 2.20 -14.67
N ASN A 17 -3.52 2.07 -13.60
CA ASN A 17 -4.31 3.16 -13.05
C ASN A 17 -3.45 4.26 -12.42
N ASP A 18 -4.02 5.46 -12.33
CA ASP A 18 -3.40 6.59 -11.65
C ASP A 18 -3.15 6.30 -10.18
N GLY A 19 -1.94 6.60 -9.75
CA GLY A 19 -1.54 6.54 -8.36
C GLY A 19 -2.34 7.52 -7.53
N ALA A 20 -2.82 7.08 -6.37
CA ALA A 20 -3.54 7.91 -5.42
C ALA A 20 -2.77 8.07 -4.10
N ARG A 21 -2.00 7.05 -3.69
CA ARG A 21 -1.23 7.08 -2.42
C ARG A 21 0.10 6.34 -2.56
N SER A 22 1.11 6.83 -1.85
CA SER A 22 2.39 6.15 -1.67
C SER A 22 2.41 5.40 -0.34
N ILE A 23 2.76 4.12 -0.36
CA ILE A 23 2.94 3.25 0.83
C ILE A 23 4.32 2.61 0.78
N ASN A 24 4.88 2.26 1.94
CA ASN A 24 6.11 1.47 2.01
C ASN A 24 5.95 0.10 1.36
N THR A 25 6.87 -0.22 0.46
CA THR A 25 6.86 -1.44 -0.37
C THR A 25 6.79 -2.69 0.49
N SER A 26 7.54 -2.75 1.60
CA SER A 26 7.50 -3.85 2.55
C SER A 26 6.10 -4.14 3.11
N LYS A 27 5.29 -3.10 3.37
CA LYS A 27 3.90 -3.29 3.84
C LYS A 27 2.98 -3.79 2.75
N VAL A 28 3.27 -3.49 1.49
CA VAL A 28 2.49 -3.96 0.34
C VAL A 28 2.82 -5.42 0.04
N GLU A 29 4.10 -5.77 0.10
CA GLU A 29 4.58 -7.15 -0.05
C GLU A 29 4.09 -8.05 1.08
N SER A 30 4.10 -7.59 2.34
CA SER A 30 3.50 -8.33 3.47
C SER A 30 2.00 -8.56 3.31
N ALA A 31 1.31 -7.71 2.55
CA ALA A 31 -0.11 -7.90 2.25
C ALA A 31 -0.36 -8.85 1.06
N GLY A 32 0.68 -9.46 0.50
CA GLY A 32 0.56 -10.34 -0.66
C GLY A 32 0.39 -9.62 -2.01
N LEU A 33 0.42 -8.28 -2.04
CA LEU A 33 0.35 -7.54 -3.29
C LEU A 33 1.72 -7.50 -3.98
N ARG A 34 1.78 -8.00 -5.23
CA ARG A 34 2.99 -7.93 -6.05
C ARG A 34 3.16 -6.56 -6.68
N VAL A 35 4.30 -5.93 -6.47
CA VAL A 35 4.66 -4.62 -7.04
C VAL A 35 5.89 -4.74 -7.92
N LYS A 36 5.93 -3.99 -9.03
CA LYS A 36 7.01 -4.06 -10.03
C LYS A 36 8.27 -3.31 -9.62
N SER A 37 8.15 -2.24 -8.86
CA SER A 37 9.29 -1.41 -8.43
C SER A 37 9.55 -1.55 -6.93
N SER A 38 10.78 -1.97 -6.60
CA SER A 38 11.34 -2.13 -5.25
C SER A 38 11.95 -0.84 -4.70
N GLY A 39 11.27 0.29 -4.85
CA GLY A 39 11.65 1.52 -4.14
C GLY A 39 11.40 1.42 -2.63
N LYS A 40 11.74 2.45 -1.84
CA LYS A 40 11.30 2.53 -0.42
C LYS A 40 9.78 2.70 -0.29
N HIS A 41 9.17 3.34 -1.28
CA HIS A 41 7.73 3.58 -1.35
C HIS A 41 7.22 3.21 -2.73
N THR A 42 6.10 2.51 -2.76
CA THR A 42 5.34 2.14 -3.95
C THR A 42 4.06 2.97 -4.05
N VAL A 43 3.69 3.32 -5.28
CA VAL A 43 2.48 4.08 -5.55
C VAL A 43 1.34 3.11 -5.86
N LEU A 44 0.22 3.27 -5.16
CA LEU A 44 -0.99 2.47 -5.32
C LEU A 44 -2.15 3.35 -5.81
N CYS A 45 -2.98 2.81 -6.69
CA CYS A 45 -4.27 3.40 -7.03
C CYS A 45 -5.29 3.19 -5.91
N LYS A 46 -6.48 3.79 -6.02
CA LYS A 46 -7.56 3.65 -5.03
C LYS A 46 -8.02 2.21 -4.83
N GLU A 47 -8.02 1.39 -5.88
CA GLU A 47 -8.47 -0.02 -5.83
C GLU A 47 -7.50 -0.89 -5.05
N HIS A 48 -6.23 -0.90 -5.47
CA HIS A 48 -5.18 -1.64 -4.76
C HIS A 48 -4.96 -1.15 -3.33
N TYR A 49 -5.19 0.15 -3.07
CA TYR A 49 -5.20 0.65 -1.69
C TYR A 49 -6.33 0.04 -0.84
N LYS A 50 -7.52 -0.21 -1.42
CA LYS A 50 -8.61 -0.89 -0.72
C LYS A 50 -8.29 -2.36 -0.48
N GLU A 51 -7.74 -3.05 -1.46
CA GLU A 51 -7.32 -4.46 -1.32
C GLU A 51 -6.26 -4.60 -0.25
N TRP A 52 -5.20 -3.81 -0.33
CA TRP A 52 -4.17 -3.73 0.70
C TRP A 52 -4.76 -3.44 2.09
N LYS A 53 -5.74 -2.54 2.19
CA LYS A 53 -6.39 -2.20 3.47
C LYS A 53 -7.27 -3.33 4.01
N LYS A 54 -7.83 -4.18 3.15
CA LYS A 54 -8.59 -5.38 3.56
C LYS A 54 -7.64 -6.45 4.08
N GLU A 55 -6.61 -6.78 3.31
CA GLU A 55 -5.61 -7.80 3.67
C GLU A 55 -4.89 -7.43 4.97
N THR A 56 -4.43 -6.19 5.11
CA THR A 56 -3.74 -5.74 6.33
C THR A 56 -4.66 -5.30 7.46
N LYS A 57 -5.96 -5.61 7.39
CA LYS A 57 -6.91 -5.22 8.44
C LYS A 57 -6.61 -5.98 9.73
N GLU A 58 -6.37 -7.28 9.65
CA GLU A 58 -6.07 -8.15 10.79
C GLU A 58 -4.73 -7.81 11.43
N ASP A 59 -3.67 -7.62 10.62
CA ASP A 59 -2.36 -7.14 11.08
C ASP A 59 -2.46 -5.83 11.86
N ARG A 60 -3.27 -4.88 11.38
CA ARG A 60 -3.47 -3.61 12.08
C ARG A 60 -4.27 -3.76 13.36
N ASP A 61 -5.19 -4.70 13.42
CA ASP A 61 -5.99 -4.96 14.61
C ASP A 61 -5.11 -5.58 15.71
N ILE A 62 -4.26 -6.54 15.33
CA ILE A 62 -3.25 -7.15 16.21
C ILE A 62 -2.27 -6.09 16.73
N GLU A 63 -1.72 -5.25 15.84
CA GLU A 63 -0.83 -4.15 16.24
C GLU A 63 -1.55 -3.16 17.16
N ARG A 64 -2.83 -2.86 16.93
CA ARG A 64 -3.61 -1.97 17.79
C ARG A 64 -3.91 -2.58 19.15
N ALA A 65 -4.17 -3.88 19.21
CA ALA A 65 -4.37 -4.63 20.44
C ALA A 65 -3.09 -4.72 21.29
N ARG A 66 -1.91 -4.70 20.67
CA ARG A 66 -0.61 -4.61 21.39
C ARG A 66 -0.48 -3.32 22.20
N PHE A 67 -1.01 -2.21 21.68
CA PHE A 67 -0.92 -0.90 22.33
C PHE A 67 -2.15 -0.53 23.18
N SER A 68 -3.22 -1.34 23.19
CA SER A 68 -4.45 -1.06 23.95
C SER A 68 -4.42 -1.54 25.41
N ARG A 69 -3.26 -1.88 25.95
CA ARG A 69 -3.10 -2.38 27.33
C ARG A 69 -2.66 -1.31 28.34
N PHE A 70 -2.84 -0.02 28.02
CA PHE A 70 -2.67 1.09 28.97
C PHE A 70 -3.86 2.04 28.91
#